data_AF-A0A7D9H7N1-F1
#
_entry.id   AF-A0A7D9H7N1-F1
#
_cell.length_a   1.000
_cell.length_b   1.000
_cell.length_c   1.000
_cell.angle_alpha   90.00
_cell.angle_beta   90.00
_cell.angle_gamma   90.00
#
_symmetry.space_group_name_H-M   'P 1'
#
loop_
_entity.id
_entity.type
_entity.pdbx_description
1 polymer ?
#
loop_
_entity_poly.entity_id
_entity_poly.type
_entity_poly.pdbx_seq_one_letter_code
_entity_poly.pdbx_strand_id
1 'polypeptide(L)'
;MADKQIGLTRFAAAFVPAPEKDKIVIVPKSRSKNGVNLETIHISCKSDIYLGRYYNYGGAIIYQYDDMSEWRTANNTRCKTGYIVIQDTDSENVKKWIGKEPGKVHGAVYRNAFGESVNEAEVVGEGFAIRNAKFEMCSSVFNNPKGSSFHDHRRRMHELSEHCVRKVVEYWKTAGPCWVRERNFEIKHLLEDFDFDTLL
;
A
#
# COMPACT_ATOMS: atom_id res chain seq x y z
N MET A 1 27.86 16.38 -37.75
CA MET A 1 27.14 15.23 -37.13
C MET A 1 27.26 15.40 -35.63
N ALA A 2 26.20 15.93 -35.01
CA ALA A 2 26.16 16.18 -33.57
C ALA A 2 25.03 15.31 -33.00
N ASP A 3 25.40 14.14 -32.50
CA ASP A 3 24.53 13.38 -31.60
C ASP A 3 24.48 14.15 -30.28
N LYS A 4 23.42 14.93 -30.10
CA LYS A 4 23.03 15.40 -28.78
C LYS A 4 22.58 14.18 -28.01
N GLN A 5 23.45 13.69 -27.14
CA GLN A 5 23.14 12.78 -26.05
C GLN A 5 22.06 13.45 -25.19
N ILE A 6 20.79 13.16 -25.47
CA ILE A 6 19.66 13.63 -24.68
C ILE A 6 19.82 12.98 -23.31
N GLY A 7 20.11 13.82 -22.31
CA GLY A 7 20.41 13.41 -20.96
C GLY A 7 19.36 12.47 -20.39
N LEU A 8 19.83 11.46 -19.64
CA LEU A 8 18.97 10.65 -18.77
C LEU A 8 18.32 11.56 -17.72
N THR A 9 17.14 12.10 -18.01
CA THR A 9 16.22 12.54 -16.97
C THR A 9 15.80 11.29 -16.20
N ARG A 10 16.32 11.13 -14.98
CA ARG A 10 15.81 10.16 -14.01
C ARG A 10 14.34 10.50 -13.75
N PHE A 11 13.41 9.71 -14.27
CA PHE A 11 12.02 9.77 -13.86
C PHE A 11 11.97 9.38 -12.37
N ALA A 12 11.27 10.15 -11.54
CA ALA A 12 10.94 9.71 -10.19
C ALA A 12 9.83 8.66 -10.26
N ALA A 13 9.74 7.78 -9.26
CA ALA A 13 8.55 6.96 -9.15
C ALA A 13 7.38 7.90 -8.83
N ALA A 14 6.24 7.69 -9.47
CA ALA A 14 5.10 8.59 -9.35
C ALA A 14 3.80 7.80 -9.35
N PHE A 15 2.78 8.32 -8.68
CA PHE A 15 1.42 7.82 -8.82
C PHE A 15 0.68 8.87 -9.63
N VAL A 16 0.19 8.48 -10.81
CA VAL A 16 -0.56 9.36 -11.69
C VAL A 16 -1.97 8.82 -11.84
N PRO A 17 -3.01 9.68 -11.81
CA PRO A 17 -4.34 9.22 -12.16
C PRO A 17 -4.39 8.93 -13.66
N ALA A 18 -5.09 7.88 -14.07
CA ALA A 18 -5.42 7.71 -15.48
C ALA A 18 -6.32 8.86 -15.96
N PRO A 19 -6.36 9.17 -17.28
CA PRO A 19 -7.19 10.24 -17.82
C PRO A 19 -8.67 10.13 -17.43
N GLU A 20 -9.19 8.91 -17.36
CA GLU A 20 -10.58 8.62 -16.97
C GLU A 20 -10.80 8.58 -15.46
N LYS A 21 -9.73 8.74 -14.66
CA LYS A 21 -9.71 8.70 -13.18
C LYS A 21 -10.30 7.39 -12.61
N ASP A 22 -10.31 6.34 -13.41
CA ASP A 22 -10.80 5.01 -13.09
C ASP A 22 -9.73 4.14 -12.40
N LYS A 23 -8.46 4.52 -12.53
CA LYS A 23 -7.30 3.87 -11.92
C LYS A 23 -6.19 4.84 -11.55
N ILE A 24 -5.33 4.39 -10.64
CA ILE A 24 -4.04 5.01 -10.35
C ILE A 24 -2.95 4.18 -11.02
N VAL A 25 -2.04 4.84 -11.75
CA VAL A 25 -0.89 4.19 -12.39
C VAL A 25 0.36 4.53 -11.58
N ILE A 26 1.02 3.49 -11.06
CA ILE A 26 2.30 3.61 -10.36
C ILE A 26 3.40 3.46 -11.39
N VAL A 27 4.08 4.57 -11.70
CA VAL A 27 5.10 4.66 -12.74
C VAL A 27 6.47 4.40 -12.13
N PRO A 28 7.25 3.43 -12.64
CA PRO A 28 8.61 3.20 -12.18
C PRO A 28 9.59 4.26 -12.69
N LYS A 29 10.67 4.46 -11.94
CA LYS A 29 11.86 5.23 -12.35
C LYS A 29 12.56 4.61 -13.56
N SER A 30 12.53 3.29 -13.69
CA SER A 30 13.19 2.54 -14.75
C SER A 30 12.27 2.28 -15.93
N ARG A 31 12.77 2.50 -17.15
CA ARG A 31 12.08 2.13 -18.39
C ARG A 31 11.99 0.62 -18.65
N SER A 32 12.75 -0.19 -17.91
CA SER A 32 12.74 -1.65 -18.05
C SER A 32 11.61 -2.32 -17.24
N LYS A 33 10.87 -1.55 -16.44
CA LYS A 33 9.78 -2.03 -15.59
C LYS A 33 8.47 -1.47 -16.13
N ASN A 34 7.40 -2.25 -16.03
CA ASN A 34 6.06 -1.81 -16.41
C ASN A 34 5.43 -1.00 -15.27
N GLY A 35 4.50 -0.10 -15.62
CA GLY A 35 3.67 0.57 -14.63
C GLY A 35 2.68 -0.41 -13.99
N VAL A 36 2.29 -0.13 -12.74
CA VAL A 36 1.28 -0.92 -12.02
C VAL A 36 -0.05 -0.19 -12.07
N ASN A 37 -1.09 -0.87 -12.56
CA ASN A 37 -2.45 -0.33 -12.60
C ASN A 37 -3.21 -0.73 -11.34
N LEU A 38 -3.56 0.25 -10.50
CA LEU A 38 -4.43 0.08 -9.36
C LEU A 38 -5.86 0.49 -9.75
N GLU A 39 -6.72 -0.50 -9.96
CA GLU A 39 -8.13 -0.31 -10.33
C GLU A 39 -9.09 -0.56 -9.15
N THR A 40 -8.68 -1.42 -8.20
CA THR A 40 -9.48 -1.76 -7.03
C THR A 40 -8.61 -1.84 -5.78
N ILE A 41 -9.17 -1.46 -4.62
CA ILE A 41 -8.60 -1.77 -3.31
C ILE A 41 -9.39 -2.91 -2.69
N HIS A 42 -8.69 -3.96 -2.22
CA HIS A 42 -9.29 -5.13 -1.59
C HIS A 42 -8.88 -5.29 -0.13
N ILE A 43 -9.83 -5.25 0.81
CA ILE A 43 -9.56 -5.54 2.24
C ILE A 43 -9.34 -7.03 2.44
N SER A 44 -8.13 -7.38 2.85
CA SER A 44 -7.69 -8.73 3.17
C SER A 44 -8.56 -9.36 4.25
N CYS A 45 -8.91 -10.65 4.08
CA CYS A 45 -9.53 -11.47 5.13
C CYS A 45 -8.63 -11.67 6.37
N LYS A 46 -7.35 -11.29 6.28
CA LYS A 46 -6.39 -11.28 7.39
C LYS A 46 -6.45 -10.00 8.22
N SER A 47 -7.32 -9.06 7.85
CA SER A 47 -7.51 -7.82 8.62
C SER A 47 -8.34 -8.11 9.87
N ASP A 48 -8.00 -7.43 10.96
CA ASP A 48 -8.75 -7.50 12.20
C ASP A 48 -10.01 -6.64 12.14
N ILE A 49 -10.88 -6.80 13.12
CA ILE A 49 -12.08 -5.96 13.29
C ILE A 49 -11.67 -4.70 14.05
N TYR A 50 -12.29 -3.57 13.70
CA TYR A 50 -12.13 -2.35 14.47
C TYR A 50 -12.85 -2.47 15.82
N LEU A 51 -12.09 -2.41 16.91
CA LEU A 51 -12.55 -2.53 18.30
C LEU A 51 -12.66 -1.17 19.01
N GLY A 52 -12.50 -0.08 18.27
CA GLY A 52 -12.67 1.29 18.77
C GLY A 52 -11.36 2.04 18.99
N ARG A 53 -11.49 3.28 19.46
CA ARG A 53 -10.40 4.29 19.50
C ARG A 53 -9.21 3.95 20.39
N TYR A 54 -9.37 3.01 21.32
CA TYR A 54 -8.33 2.65 22.30
C TYR A 54 -7.35 1.60 21.77
N TYR A 55 -7.62 1.03 20.59
CA TYR A 55 -6.77 0.05 19.94
C TYR A 55 -5.89 0.73 18.89
N ASN A 56 -4.69 0.18 18.71
CA ASN A 56 -3.75 0.63 17.69
C ASN A 56 -3.71 -0.39 16.56
N TYR A 57 -3.75 0.13 15.33
CA TYR A 57 -3.68 -0.70 14.14
C TYR A 57 -2.53 -0.26 13.25
N GLY A 58 -1.93 -1.24 12.60
CA GLY A 58 -0.97 -1.05 11.53
C GLY A 58 -1.55 -1.65 10.27
N GLY A 59 -1.27 -1.03 9.14
CA GLY A 59 -1.73 -1.53 7.87
C GLY A 59 -0.74 -1.30 6.75
N ALA A 60 -0.97 -2.04 5.68
CA ALA A 60 -0.22 -1.95 4.44
C ALA A 60 -1.14 -2.17 3.26
N ILE A 61 -0.94 -1.39 2.20
CA ILE A 61 -1.50 -1.66 0.88
C ILE A 61 -0.37 -2.13 -0.04
N ILE A 62 -0.60 -3.24 -0.74
CA ILE A 62 0.37 -3.87 -1.63
C ILE A 62 -0.10 -3.77 -3.08
N TYR A 63 0.79 -3.31 -3.95
CA TYR A 63 0.54 -3.11 -5.37
C TYR A 63 1.14 -4.21 -6.22
N GLN A 64 2.32 -4.69 -5.84
CA GLN A 64 3.09 -5.63 -6.64
C GLN A 64 4.02 -6.46 -5.74
N TYR A 65 4.29 -7.70 -6.16
CA TYR A 65 5.31 -8.57 -5.59
C TYR A 65 6.13 -9.17 -6.75
N ASP A 66 7.44 -8.91 -6.81
CA ASP A 66 8.35 -9.42 -7.87
C ASP A 66 7.75 -9.29 -9.30
N ASP A 67 7.35 -8.08 -9.68
CA ASP A 67 6.71 -7.77 -10.97
C ASP A 67 5.35 -8.45 -11.23
N MET A 68 4.77 -9.13 -10.25
CA MET A 68 3.44 -9.75 -10.33
C MET A 68 2.35 -8.84 -9.75
N SER A 69 1.27 -8.69 -10.51
CA SER A 69 0.02 -8.05 -10.07
C SER A 69 -0.96 -9.01 -9.39
N GLU A 70 -0.74 -10.33 -9.51
CA GLU A 70 -1.44 -11.37 -8.77
C GLU A 70 -0.42 -12.40 -8.26
N TRP A 71 -0.50 -12.78 -7.00
CA TRP A 71 0.45 -13.72 -6.40
C TRP A 71 -0.17 -14.52 -5.26
N ARG A 72 0.57 -15.53 -4.80
CA ARG A 72 0.29 -16.28 -3.57
C ARG A 72 1.44 -16.09 -2.61
N THR A 73 1.13 -15.77 -1.37
CA THR A 73 2.12 -15.59 -0.32
C THR A 73 2.53 -16.91 0.31
N ALA A 74 3.59 -16.92 1.13
CA ALA A 74 4.09 -18.11 1.82
C ALA A 74 3.03 -18.84 2.69
N ASN A 75 2.04 -18.11 3.21
CA ASN A 75 0.90 -18.70 3.94
C ASN A 75 -0.34 -18.99 3.05
N ASN A 76 -0.15 -19.08 1.74
CA ASN A 76 -1.17 -19.38 0.72
C ASN A 76 -2.32 -18.37 0.62
N THR A 77 -2.08 -17.12 1.03
CA THR A 77 -3.04 -16.02 0.79
C THR A 77 -2.94 -15.62 -0.68
N ARG A 78 -4.08 -15.60 -1.39
CA ARG A 78 -4.13 -15.05 -2.76
C ARG A 78 -4.23 -13.53 -2.66
N CYS A 79 -3.26 -12.85 -3.25
CA CYS A 79 -3.19 -11.41 -3.30
C CYS A 79 -3.28 -10.92 -4.75
N LYS A 80 -3.65 -9.66 -4.91
CA LYS A 80 -3.67 -8.93 -6.17
C LYS A 80 -3.26 -7.47 -5.92
N THR A 81 -2.99 -6.71 -6.97
CA THR A 81 -2.75 -5.27 -6.84
C THR A 81 -3.88 -4.58 -6.06
N GLY A 82 -3.52 -3.73 -5.11
CA GLY A 82 -4.45 -3.01 -4.23
C GLY A 82 -4.89 -3.81 -3.01
N TYR A 83 -4.17 -4.86 -2.62
CA TYR A 83 -4.51 -5.66 -1.45
C TYR A 83 -4.12 -4.92 -0.16
N ILE A 84 -5.10 -4.56 0.66
CA ILE A 84 -4.89 -3.86 1.94
C ILE A 84 -5.07 -4.81 3.11
N VAL A 85 -4.21 -4.73 4.12
CA VAL A 85 -4.35 -5.44 5.39
C VAL A 85 -4.27 -4.46 6.55
N ILE A 86 -5.11 -4.66 7.58
CA ILE A 86 -5.18 -3.82 8.78
C ILE A 86 -5.21 -4.75 10.00
N GLN A 87 -4.22 -4.68 10.89
CA GLN A 87 -4.13 -5.57 12.05
C GLN A 87 -3.88 -4.82 13.35
N ASP A 88 -4.41 -5.35 14.45
CA ASP A 88 -4.16 -4.88 15.81
C ASP A 88 -2.69 -5.12 16.17
N THR A 89 -1.98 -4.02 16.39
CA THR A 89 -0.54 -4.04 16.64
C THR A 89 -0.18 -4.43 18.07
N ASP A 90 -1.14 -4.39 18.97
CA ASP A 90 -0.99 -4.81 20.36
C ASP A 90 -1.29 -6.30 20.54
N SER A 91 -1.80 -6.98 19.49
CA SER A 91 -2.01 -8.43 19.48
C SER A 91 -0.68 -9.19 19.49
N GLU A 92 -0.64 -10.31 20.21
CA GLU A 92 0.57 -11.16 20.30
C GLU A 92 0.97 -11.78 18.95
N ASN A 93 0.01 -11.90 18.02
CA ASN A 93 0.25 -12.35 16.65
C ASN A 93 1.15 -11.38 15.87
N VAL A 94 0.95 -10.06 16.04
CA VAL A 94 1.78 -9.03 15.40
C VAL A 94 3.04 -8.76 16.23
N LYS A 95 2.92 -8.61 17.55
CA LYS A 95 4.04 -8.25 18.44
C LYS A 95 5.24 -9.15 18.33
N LYS A 96 5.04 -10.47 18.17
CA LYS A 96 6.15 -11.43 18.07
C LYS A 96 7.11 -11.18 16.90
N TRP A 97 6.68 -10.39 15.92
CA TRP A 97 7.47 -9.97 14.75
C TRP A 97 8.07 -8.56 14.87
N ILE A 98 7.60 -7.76 15.85
CA ILE A 98 8.14 -6.42 16.07
C ILE A 98 9.62 -6.53 16.48
N GLY A 99 10.47 -5.79 15.77
CA GLY A 99 11.92 -5.83 15.95
C GLY A 99 12.63 -6.95 15.18
N LYS A 100 11.90 -7.90 14.59
CA LYS A 100 12.43 -8.92 13.67
C LYS A 100 12.25 -8.55 12.20
N GLU A 101 11.30 -7.66 11.92
CA GLU A 101 10.98 -7.20 10.57
C GLU A 101 11.35 -5.72 10.35
N PRO A 102 11.72 -5.33 9.11
CA PRO A 102 12.01 -3.94 8.78
C PRO A 102 10.76 -3.06 8.95
N GLY A 103 10.94 -1.75 9.16
CA GLY A 103 9.82 -0.84 9.39
C GLY A 103 9.03 -1.12 10.68
N LYS A 104 9.56 -1.96 11.58
CA LYS A 104 9.03 -2.36 12.89
C LYS A 104 7.59 -2.87 12.82
N VAL A 105 6.61 -1.96 12.94
CA VAL A 105 5.19 -2.28 13.01
C VAL A 105 4.66 -2.77 11.66
N HIS A 106 4.93 -2.03 10.58
CA HIS A 106 4.34 -2.39 9.28
C HIS A 106 4.95 -3.67 8.70
N GLY A 107 6.25 -3.92 8.94
CA GLY A 107 6.87 -5.19 8.56
C GLY A 107 6.34 -6.36 9.36
N ALA A 108 6.07 -6.16 10.65
CA ALA A 108 5.41 -7.16 11.49
C ALA A 108 3.99 -7.48 11.00
N VAL A 109 3.20 -6.47 10.62
CA VAL A 109 1.88 -6.65 10.02
C VAL A 109 1.98 -7.41 8.69
N TYR A 110 2.90 -7.02 7.79
CA TYR A 110 3.13 -7.73 6.54
C TYR A 110 3.49 -9.21 6.80
N ARG A 111 4.46 -9.48 7.66
CA ARG A 111 4.91 -10.84 8.01
C ARG A 111 3.78 -11.68 8.59
N ASN A 112 3.00 -11.10 9.51
CA ASN A 112 1.87 -11.80 10.12
C ASN A 112 0.77 -12.11 9.09
N ALA A 113 0.47 -11.17 8.20
CA ALA A 113 -0.56 -11.32 7.18
C ALA A 113 -0.19 -12.34 6.10
N PHE A 114 1.07 -12.36 5.67
CA PHE A 114 1.50 -13.04 4.44
C PHE A 114 2.43 -14.23 4.67
N GLY A 115 3.04 -14.33 5.86
CA GLY A 115 3.94 -15.44 6.23
C GLY A 115 5.36 -15.30 5.70
N GLU A 116 5.67 -14.21 5.02
CA GLU A 116 6.95 -13.91 4.36
C GLU A 116 7.45 -12.52 4.78
N SER A 117 8.75 -12.28 4.69
CA SER A 117 9.32 -10.96 5.02
C SER A 117 9.27 -10.05 3.80
N VAL A 118 9.05 -8.76 4.01
CA VAL A 118 9.08 -7.75 2.92
C VAL A 118 10.46 -7.67 2.22
N ASN A 119 11.52 -8.19 2.85
CA ASN A 119 12.88 -8.23 2.27
C ASN A 119 13.14 -9.45 1.38
N GLU A 120 12.24 -10.44 1.39
CA GLU A 120 12.38 -11.68 0.60
C GLU A 120 12.12 -11.43 -0.90
N ALA A 121 11.45 -10.32 -1.25
CA ALA A 121 11.09 -9.94 -2.62
C ALA A 121 11.11 -8.42 -2.87
N GLU A 122 10.96 -8.02 -4.13
CA GLU A 122 10.62 -6.64 -4.49
C GLU A 122 9.12 -6.38 -4.27
N VAL A 123 8.78 -6.01 -3.04
CA VAL A 123 7.41 -5.60 -2.68
C VAL A 123 7.22 -4.10 -2.95
N VAL A 124 6.21 -3.78 -3.75
CA VAL A 124 5.76 -2.40 -3.98
C VAL A 124 4.50 -2.17 -3.17
N GLY A 125 4.53 -1.23 -2.23
CA GLY A 125 3.44 -0.98 -1.31
C GLY A 125 3.68 0.25 -0.44
N GLU A 126 2.69 0.59 0.37
CA GLU A 126 2.73 1.71 1.30
C GLU A 126 2.15 1.30 2.66
N GLY A 127 2.72 1.85 3.74
CA GLY A 127 2.30 1.53 5.11
C GLY A 127 1.57 2.69 5.78
N PHE A 128 0.61 2.38 6.63
CA PHE A 128 -0.16 3.35 7.41
C PHE A 128 -0.46 2.80 8.81
N ALA A 129 -0.88 3.67 9.72
CA ALA A 129 -1.28 3.32 11.07
C ALA A 129 -2.60 3.99 11.43
N ILE A 130 -3.35 3.38 12.36
CA ILE A 130 -4.46 4.00 13.07
C ILE A 130 -4.11 4.03 14.55
N ARG A 131 -3.87 5.20 15.11
CA ARG A 131 -3.58 5.40 16.54
C ARG A 131 -4.55 6.39 17.14
N ASN A 132 -5.16 6.06 18.27
CA ASN A 132 -6.20 6.90 18.89
C ASN A 132 -7.31 7.27 17.88
N ALA A 133 -7.74 6.29 17.06
CA ALA A 133 -8.65 6.44 15.91
C ALA A 133 -8.17 7.35 14.75
N LYS A 134 -7.00 7.99 14.85
CA LYS A 134 -6.44 8.86 13.81
C LYS A 134 -5.62 8.07 12.80
N PHE A 135 -5.86 8.33 11.51
CA PHE A 135 -5.09 7.75 10.42
C PHE A 135 -3.76 8.49 10.23
N GLU A 136 -2.67 7.74 10.20
CA GLU A 136 -1.30 8.21 10.01
C GLU A 136 -0.63 7.45 8.85
N MET A 137 0.21 8.13 8.09
CA MET A 137 0.64 7.70 6.75
C MET A 137 2.16 7.64 6.59
N CYS A 138 2.90 7.64 7.71
CA CYS A 138 4.35 7.73 7.72
C CYS A 138 4.98 6.35 7.96
N SER A 139 5.47 5.71 6.90
CA SER A 139 6.15 4.42 6.93
C SER A 139 7.36 4.39 6.00
N SER A 140 8.45 3.78 6.45
CA SER A 140 9.60 3.47 5.59
C SER A 140 9.70 1.98 5.25
N VAL A 141 8.70 1.17 5.60
CA VAL A 141 8.79 -0.30 5.50
C VAL A 141 9.04 -0.78 4.06
N PHE A 142 8.40 -0.12 3.09
CA PHE A 142 8.50 -0.48 1.68
C PHE A 142 9.58 0.31 0.96
N ASN A 143 10.35 1.17 1.64
CA ASN A 143 11.56 1.76 1.05
C ASN A 143 12.65 0.67 0.98
N ASN A 144 12.49 -0.23 0.01
CA ASN A 144 13.31 -1.43 -0.14
C ASN A 144 14.79 -1.04 -0.21
N PRO A 145 15.67 -1.62 0.63
CA PRO A 145 17.09 -1.32 0.62
C PRO A 145 17.81 -1.73 -0.69
N LYS A 146 17.18 -2.57 -1.53
CA LYS A 146 17.74 -3.03 -2.82
C LYS A 146 17.53 -2.07 -4.01
N GLY A 147 16.99 -0.87 -3.78
CA GLY A 147 16.90 0.15 -4.83
C GLY A 147 15.80 -0.09 -5.87
N SER A 148 14.61 -0.51 -5.42
CA SER A 148 13.44 -0.69 -6.29
C SER A 148 13.17 0.55 -7.15
N SER A 149 12.72 0.30 -8.38
CA SER A 149 12.35 1.37 -9.31
C SER A 149 11.04 2.07 -8.95
N PHE A 150 10.24 1.55 -8.02
CA PHE A 150 8.91 2.08 -7.70
C PHE A 150 8.88 2.97 -6.44
N HIS A 151 10.00 3.08 -5.73
CA HIS A 151 10.05 3.82 -4.46
C HIS A 151 10.79 5.14 -4.65
N ASP A 152 10.18 6.24 -4.18
CA ASP A 152 10.75 7.59 -4.21
C ASP A 152 11.49 7.96 -2.90
N HIS A 153 11.60 7.00 -1.97
CA HIS A 153 12.16 7.15 -0.62
C HIS A 153 11.36 8.06 0.31
N ARG A 154 10.19 8.56 -0.11
CA ARG A 154 9.29 9.24 0.81
C ARG A 154 8.82 8.24 1.85
N ARG A 155 8.66 8.73 3.07
CA ARG A 155 8.01 7.97 4.14
C ARG A 155 6.50 8.17 4.12
N ARG A 156 6.05 9.26 3.52
CA ARG A 156 4.64 9.60 3.42
C ARG A 156 4.04 8.83 2.25
N MET A 157 2.89 8.22 2.48
CA MET A 157 2.04 7.69 1.42
C MET A 157 1.75 8.77 0.37
N HIS A 158 1.68 8.39 -0.90
CA HIS A 158 1.33 9.28 -2.01
C HIS A 158 -0.11 9.78 -1.85
N GLU A 159 -0.38 11.02 -2.24
CA GLU A 159 -1.65 11.74 -1.99
C GLU A 159 -2.89 11.00 -2.54
N LEU A 160 -2.82 10.50 -3.79
CA LEU A 160 -3.88 9.66 -4.39
C LEU A 160 -4.15 8.38 -3.60
N SER A 161 -3.09 7.69 -3.19
CA SER A 161 -3.18 6.46 -2.39
C SER A 161 -3.74 6.77 -1.00
N GLU A 162 -3.24 7.84 -0.38
CA GLU A 162 -3.68 8.33 0.93
C GLU A 162 -5.19 8.57 0.94
N HIS A 163 -5.71 9.27 -0.08
CA HIS A 163 -7.15 9.54 -0.21
C HIS A 163 -7.98 8.26 -0.28
N CYS A 164 -7.61 7.35 -1.18
CA CYS A 164 -8.31 6.10 -1.39
C CYS A 164 -8.25 5.19 -0.15
N VAL A 165 -7.07 5.02 0.43
CA VAL A 165 -6.85 4.19 1.63
C VAL A 165 -7.61 4.76 2.82
N ARG A 166 -7.62 6.09 3.01
CA ARG A 166 -8.36 6.74 4.09
C ARG A 166 -9.85 6.41 4.01
N LYS A 167 -10.47 6.51 2.83
CA LYS A 167 -11.87 6.12 2.62
C LYS A 167 -12.14 4.66 2.95
N VAL A 168 -11.27 3.75 2.49
CA VAL A 168 -11.39 2.30 2.77
C VAL A 168 -11.25 2.03 4.28
N VAL A 169 -10.35 2.73 4.97
CA VAL A 169 -10.18 2.63 6.43
C VAL A 169 -11.39 3.17 7.17
N GLU A 170 -11.98 4.28 6.75
CA GLU A 170 -13.21 4.80 7.37
C GLU A 170 -14.40 3.87 7.16
N TYR A 171 -14.54 3.25 5.97
CA TYR A 171 -15.50 2.17 5.77
C TYR A 171 -15.24 1.00 6.74
N TRP A 172 -14.00 0.52 6.82
CA TRP A 172 -13.64 -0.60 7.71
C TRP A 172 -13.96 -0.31 9.18
N LYS A 173 -13.71 0.92 9.66
CA LYS A 173 -14.08 1.36 11.02
C LYS A 173 -15.59 1.37 11.23
N THR A 174 -16.35 1.93 10.29
CA THR A 174 -17.80 2.13 10.42
C THR A 174 -18.59 0.84 10.24
N ALA A 175 -18.17 -0.03 9.33
CA ALA A 175 -18.79 -1.33 9.11
C ALA A 175 -18.54 -2.31 10.27
N GLY A 176 -17.47 -2.10 11.07
CA GLY A 176 -17.13 -2.99 12.19
C GLY A 176 -17.04 -4.44 11.73
N PRO A 177 -17.61 -5.42 12.45
CA PRO A 177 -17.61 -6.83 12.01
C PRO A 177 -18.21 -7.10 10.62
N CYS A 178 -18.99 -6.18 10.06
CA CYS A 178 -19.66 -6.35 8.77
C CYS A 178 -18.79 -6.00 7.55
N TRP A 179 -17.57 -5.47 7.74
CA TRP A 179 -16.68 -5.11 6.62
C TRP A 179 -16.41 -6.29 5.67
N VAL A 180 -16.52 -7.53 6.16
CA VAL A 180 -16.33 -8.74 5.34
C VAL A 180 -17.35 -8.88 4.21
N ARG A 181 -18.50 -8.18 4.29
CA ARG A 181 -19.56 -8.18 3.28
C ARG A 181 -19.20 -7.40 2.02
N GLU A 182 -18.43 -6.32 2.16
CA GLU A 182 -17.96 -5.51 1.05
C GLU A 182 -16.48 -5.18 1.26
N ARG A 183 -15.66 -5.87 0.46
CA ARG A 183 -14.21 -5.85 0.60
C ARG A 183 -13.50 -5.27 -0.62
N ASN A 184 -14.21 -5.01 -1.71
CA ASN A 184 -13.63 -4.52 -2.96
C ASN A 184 -14.17 -3.12 -3.21
N PHE A 185 -13.28 -2.16 -3.44
CA PHE A 185 -13.61 -0.76 -3.69
C PHE A 185 -12.97 -0.34 -4.99
N GLU A 186 -13.76 0.16 -5.94
CA GLU A 186 -13.25 0.66 -7.21
C GLU A 186 -12.60 2.03 -7.02
N ILE A 187 -11.43 2.23 -7.65
CA ILE A 187 -10.68 3.47 -7.55
C ILE A 187 -11.48 4.64 -8.12
N LYS A 188 -12.25 4.42 -9.18
CA LYS A 188 -13.19 5.40 -9.74
C LYS A 188 -14.03 6.06 -8.65
N HIS A 189 -14.70 5.26 -7.82
CA HIS A 189 -15.57 5.74 -6.74
C HIS A 189 -14.79 6.36 -5.59
N LEU A 190 -13.59 5.85 -5.30
CA LEU A 190 -12.74 6.41 -4.26
C LEU A 190 -12.21 7.80 -4.63
N LEU A 191 -12.00 8.09 -5.91
CA LEU A 191 -11.47 9.36 -6.41
C LEU A 191 -12.54 10.39 -6.82
N GLU A 192 -13.84 10.10 -6.72
CA GLU A 192 -14.92 10.99 -7.19
C GLU A 192 -14.87 12.41 -6.60
N ASP A 193 -14.43 12.54 -5.34
CA ASP A 193 -14.32 13.79 -4.59
C ASP A 193 -12.87 14.24 -4.39
N PHE A 194 -11.91 13.61 -5.08
CA PHE A 194 -10.51 14.00 -4.96
C PHE A 194 -10.27 15.32 -5.70
N ASP A 195 -9.68 16.29 -5.01
CA ASP A 195 -9.26 17.54 -5.61
C ASP A 195 -7.90 17.38 -6.29
N PHE A 196 -7.93 17.22 -7.62
CA PHE A 196 -6.72 17.02 -8.43
C PHE A 196 -5.85 18.27 -8.53
N ASP A 197 -6.37 19.46 -8.21
CA ASP A 197 -5.59 20.70 -8.25
C ASP A 197 -4.56 20.72 -7.12
N THR A 198 -4.71 19.87 -6.11
CA THR A 198 -3.74 19.68 -5.02
C THR A 198 -2.46 18.92 -5.44
N LEU A 199 -2.43 18.34 -6.64
CA LEU A 199 -1.27 17.63 -7.17
C LEU A 199 -0.29 18.52 -7.95
N LEU A 200 -0.62 19.81 -8.17
CA LEU A 200 0.14 20.78 -8.96
C LEU A 200 1.11 21.62 -8.10
#